data_AF-A0A1A9W3F0-F1
#
_entry.id   AF-A0A1A9W3F0-F1
#
_cell.length_a   1.000
_cell.length_b   1.000
_cell.length_c   1.000
_cell.angle_alpha   90.00
_cell.angle_beta   90.00
_cell.angle_gamma   90.00
#
_symmetry.space_group_name_H-M   'P 1'
#
loop_
_entity.id
_entity.type
_entity.pdbx_description
1 polymer ?
#
loop_
_entity_poly.entity_id
_entity_poly.type
_entity_poly.pdbx_seq_one_letter_code
_entity_poly.pdbx_strand_id
1 'polypeptide(L)'
;MNETDLNDSIPCQPWSHRISKMAQPNINFIAPETQLNSKCSLLSDMFSLGLVICAVFNRGRPLIQAANTTANYIKQLEMVTENTAIPAQWLCQAIKYTSLP
;
A
#
# COMPACT_ATOMS: atom_id res chain seq x y z
N MET A 1 -17.29 14.22 -16.39
CA MET A 1 -16.95 13.85 -15.00
C MET A 1 -15.90 14.84 -14.54
N ASN A 2 -16.13 15.53 -13.43
CA ASN A 2 -15.29 16.64 -12.98
C ASN A 2 -14.02 16.06 -12.35
N GLU A 3 -12.83 16.41 -12.85
CA GLU A 3 -11.55 15.84 -12.37
C GLU A 3 -11.15 16.31 -10.95
N THR A 4 -12.04 17.02 -10.25
CA THR A 4 -11.80 17.66 -8.96
C THR A 4 -11.98 16.70 -7.77
N ASP A 5 -12.69 15.57 -7.94
CA ASP A 5 -12.98 14.60 -6.87
C ASP A 5 -11.76 13.71 -6.48
N LEU A 6 -10.70 13.65 -7.28
CA LEU A 6 -9.59 12.70 -7.03
C LEU A 6 -8.75 13.04 -5.78
N ASN A 7 -8.73 14.31 -5.39
CA ASN A 7 -7.96 14.81 -4.24
C ASN A 7 -8.82 15.08 -3.00
N ASP A 8 -10.13 14.85 -3.09
CA ASP A 8 -10.99 15.02 -1.93
C ASP A 8 -10.65 13.94 -0.90
N SER A 9 -10.22 14.42 0.27
CA SER A 9 -9.75 13.57 1.36
C SER A 9 -10.75 13.59 2.49
N ILE A 10 -11.11 12.39 2.94
CA ILE A 10 -11.95 12.19 4.12
C ILE A 10 -11.09 11.88 5.34
N PRO A 11 -11.53 12.26 6.55
CA PRO A 11 -10.84 11.88 7.77
C PRO A 11 -10.88 10.35 7.95
N CYS A 12 -9.73 9.75 8.22
CA CYS A 12 -9.60 8.32 8.49
C CYS A 12 -8.73 8.09 9.72
N GLN A 13 -9.06 7.05 10.50
CA GLN A 13 -8.26 6.71 11.67
C GLN A 13 -6.95 6.04 11.23
N PRO A 14 -5.78 6.53 11.69
CA PRO A 14 -4.50 5.88 11.42
C PRO A 14 -4.41 4.57 12.20
N TRP A 15 -3.58 3.65 11.72
CA TRP A 15 -3.32 2.40 12.40
C TRP A 15 -2.61 2.66 13.74
N SER A 16 -3.04 1.93 14.79
CA SER A 16 -2.49 2.08 16.14
C SER A 16 -2.37 0.75 16.87
N HIS A 17 -1.26 0.55 17.59
CA HIS A 17 -1.10 -0.57 18.53
C HIS A 17 -2.13 -0.60 19.65
N ARG A 18 -2.79 0.52 19.93
CA ARG A 18 -3.80 0.62 20.99
C ARG A 18 -5.14 -0.01 20.59
N ILE A 19 -5.33 -0.32 19.31
CA ILE A 19 -6.55 -0.93 18.76
C ILE A 19 -6.24 -2.39 18.41
N SER A 20 -7.22 -3.28 18.56
CA SER A 20 -7.07 -4.69 18.16
C SER A 20 -6.77 -4.80 16.67
N LYS A 21 -5.86 -5.71 16.26
CA LYS A 21 -5.53 -5.96 14.84
C LYS A 21 -6.72 -6.44 14.01
N MET A 22 -7.77 -6.98 14.66
CA MET A 22 -9.00 -7.38 13.99
C MET A 22 -9.95 -6.21 13.73
N ALA A 23 -9.79 -5.11 14.46
CA ALA A 23 -10.67 -3.94 14.40
C ALA A 23 -10.11 -2.81 13.51
N GLN A 24 -8.98 -3.05 12.84
CA GLN A 24 -8.30 -2.06 12.02
C GLN A 24 -7.68 -2.73 10.78
N PRO A 25 -7.49 -2.00 9.68
CA PRO A 25 -6.88 -2.52 8.46
C PRO A 25 -5.43 -2.95 8.69
N ASN A 26 -4.89 -3.75 7.77
CA ASN A 26 -3.51 -4.21 7.85
C ASN A 26 -2.53 -3.08 7.47
N ILE A 27 -1.68 -2.66 8.42
CA ILE A 27 -0.69 -1.59 8.26
C ILE A 27 0.24 -1.76 7.05
N ASN A 28 0.47 -3.00 6.60
CA ASN A 28 1.32 -3.28 5.45
C ASN A 28 0.76 -2.78 4.11
N PHE A 29 -0.52 -2.40 4.07
CA PHE A 29 -1.20 -1.94 2.86
C PHE A 29 -1.78 -0.54 3.00
N ILE A 30 -1.55 0.14 4.13
CA ILE A 30 -2.08 1.48 4.39
C ILE A 30 -1.23 2.53 3.67
N ALA A 31 -1.88 3.56 3.13
CA ALA A 31 -1.22 4.68 2.48
C ALA A 31 -0.54 5.62 3.50
N PRO A 32 0.59 6.27 3.14
CA PRO A 32 1.32 7.14 4.05
C PRO A 32 0.48 8.27 4.62
N GLU A 33 -0.33 8.92 3.79
CA GLU A 33 -1.22 10.00 4.17
C GLU A 33 -2.31 9.55 5.15
N THR A 34 -2.78 8.31 5.02
CA THR A 34 -3.72 7.70 5.96
C THR A 34 -3.06 7.51 7.32
N GLN A 35 -1.79 7.07 7.33
CA GLN A 35 -1.05 6.84 8.57
C GLN A 35 -0.53 8.12 9.24
N LEU A 36 -0.06 9.10 8.46
CA LEU A 36 0.62 10.31 8.94
C LEU A 36 -0.34 11.49 9.11
N ASN A 37 -1.28 11.65 8.17
CA ASN A 37 -2.16 12.82 8.10
C ASN A 37 -3.60 12.49 8.52
N SER A 38 -3.90 11.23 8.86
CA SER A 38 -5.26 10.77 9.19
C SER A 38 -6.27 11.13 8.08
N LYS A 39 -5.82 11.03 6.82
CA LYS A 39 -6.61 11.33 5.62
C LYS A 39 -6.59 10.16 4.64
N CYS A 40 -7.74 9.85 4.08
CA CYS A 40 -7.89 8.87 3.02
C CYS A 40 -8.51 9.56 1.80
N SER A 41 -7.97 9.31 0.62
CA SER A 41 -8.55 9.74 -0.66
C SER A 41 -8.54 8.59 -1.66
N LEU A 42 -9.06 8.82 -2.86
CA LEU A 42 -9.00 7.84 -3.94
C LEU A 42 -7.55 7.40 -4.25
N LEU A 43 -6.58 8.31 -4.07
CA LEU A 43 -5.16 7.98 -4.25
C LEU A 43 -4.64 7.02 -3.16
N SER A 44 -5.17 7.11 -1.94
CA SER A 44 -4.86 6.17 -0.86
C SER A 44 -5.31 4.75 -1.23
N ASP A 45 -6.48 4.61 -1.86
CA ASP A 45 -6.98 3.32 -2.34
C ASP A 45 -6.10 2.75 -3.47
N MET A 46 -5.66 3.60 -4.40
CA MET A 46 -4.74 3.20 -5.47
C MET A 46 -3.37 2.76 -4.93
N PHE A 47 -2.87 3.42 -3.88
CA PHE A 47 -1.65 2.99 -3.20
C PHE A 47 -1.82 1.62 -2.56
N SER A 48 -2.91 1.42 -1.80
CA SER A 48 -3.23 0.12 -1.18
C SER A 48 -3.37 -0.99 -2.23
N LEU A 49 -4.05 -0.72 -3.34
CA LEU A 49 -4.18 -1.64 -4.46
C LEU A 49 -2.82 -1.99 -5.08
N GLY A 50 -1.95 -1.00 -5.29
CA GLY A 50 -0.59 -1.21 -5.78
C GLY A 50 0.19 -2.17 -4.90
N LEU A 51 0.14 -2.00 -3.58
CA LEU A 51 0.80 -2.90 -2.63
C LEU A 51 0.20 -4.32 -2.64
N VAL A 52 -1.11 -4.45 -2.83
CA VAL A 52 -1.78 -5.76 -3.01
C VAL A 52 -1.29 -6.45 -4.28
N ILE A 53 -1.25 -5.74 -5.41
CA ILE A 53 -0.75 -6.27 -6.68
C ILE A 53 0.70 -6.73 -6.52
N CYS A 54 1.56 -5.89 -5.92
CA CYS A 54 2.94 -6.26 -5.65
C CYS A 54 3.04 -7.49 -4.73
N ALA A 55 2.18 -7.59 -3.71
CA ALA A 55 2.17 -8.76 -2.83
C ALA A 55 1.81 -10.04 -3.60
N VAL A 56 0.82 -10.00 -4.50
CA VAL A 56 0.45 -11.13 -5.36
C VAL A 56 1.63 -11.59 -6.21
N PHE A 57 2.29 -10.67 -6.91
CA PHE A 57 3.47 -10.99 -7.72
C PHE A 57 4.70 -11.37 -6.90
N ASN A 58 4.76 -10.95 -5.64
CA ASN A 58 5.78 -11.34 -4.67
C ASN A 58 5.39 -12.59 -3.85
N ARG A 59 4.67 -13.54 -4.46
CA ARG A 59 4.26 -14.82 -3.85
C ARG A 59 3.48 -14.66 -2.54
N GLY A 60 2.61 -13.65 -2.49
CA GLY A 60 1.82 -13.30 -1.31
C GLY A 60 2.59 -12.53 -0.22
N ARG A 61 3.87 -12.17 -0.45
CA ARG A 61 4.66 -11.43 0.53
C ARG A 61 4.48 -9.92 0.32
N PRO A 62 3.91 -9.18 1.29
CA PRO A 62 3.77 -7.74 1.15
C PRO A 62 5.14 -7.07 1.10
N LEU A 63 5.25 -6.00 0.30
CA LEU A 63 6.50 -5.22 0.21
C LEU A 63 6.85 -4.54 1.54
N ILE A 64 5.82 -4.09 2.25
CA ILE A 64 5.94 -3.56 3.61
C ILE A 64 5.57 -4.67 4.59
N GLN A 65 6.49 -4.97 5.49
CA GLN A 65 6.38 -5.87 6.62
C GLN A 65 6.62 -5.09 7.92
N ALA A 66 5.70 -4.19 8.25
CA ALA A 66 5.79 -3.30 9.41
C ALA A 66 5.77 -4.03 10.77
N ALA A 67 5.51 -5.33 10.79
CA ALA A 67 5.42 -6.16 12.01
C ALA A 67 4.44 -5.59 13.05
N ASN A 68 3.36 -4.95 12.60
CA ASN A 68 2.45 -4.18 13.44
C ASN A 68 3.17 -3.09 14.23
N THR A 69 4.06 -2.31 13.62
CA THR A 69 4.66 -1.13 14.24
C THR A 69 4.76 0.03 13.26
N THR A 70 4.29 1.21 13.66
CA THR A 70 4.34 2.42 12.81
C THR A 70 5.77 2.83 12.50
N ALA A 71 6.71 2.67 13.43
CA ALA A 71 8.12 3.00 13.19
C ALA A 71 8.74 2.13 12.08
N ASN A 72 8.45 0.82 12.07
CA ASN A 72 8.95 -0.07 11.03
C ASN A 72 8.21 0.12 9.69
N TYR A 73 6.93 0.50 9.73
CA TYR A 73 6.18 0.92 8.54
C TYR A 73 6.86 2.10 7.83
N ILE A 74 7.16 3.19 8.56
CA ILE A 74 7.78 4.38 7.97
C ILE A 74 9.14 4.04 7.35
N LYS A 75 9.99 3.30 8.09
CA LYS A 75 11.31 2.88 7.60
C LYS A 75 11.24 2.08 6.31
N GLN A 76 10.30 1.16 6.20
CA GLN A 76 10.17 0.32 5.00
C GLN A 76 9.46 1.05 3.86
N LEU A 77 8.59 2.01 4.15
CA LEU A 77 7.98 2.86 3.16
C LEU A 77 9.02 3.71 2.42
N GLU A 78 10.01 4.25 3.13
CA GLU A 78 11.15 4.97 2.53
C GLU A 78 11.88 4.05 1.52
N MET A 79 12.15 2.80 1.93
CA MET A 79 12.78 1.81 1.04
C MET A 79 11.93 1.44 -0.17
N VAL A 80 10.60 1.37 -0.04
CA VAL A 80 9.71 1.09 -1.16
C VAL A 80 9.70 2.25 -2.15
N THR A 81 9.62 3.48 -1.66
CA THR A 81 9.56 4.70 -2.49
C THR A 81 10.84 4.91 -3.30
N GLU A 82 11.99 4.54 -2.74
CA GLU A 82 13.27 4.57 -3.46
C GLU A 82 13.40 3.46 -4.52
N ASN A 83 12.72 2.33 -4.32
CA ASN A 83 12.78 1.16 -5.20
C ASN A 83 11.58 1.04 -6.18
N THR A 84 10.62 1.97 -6.16
CA THR A 84 9.40 1.95 -7.02
C THR A 84 9.63 2.32 -8.49
N ALA A 85 10.87 2.32 -8.97
CA ALA A 85 11.08 2.05 -10.39
C ALA A 85 10.65 0.59 -10.62
N ILE A 86 9.37 0.33 -10.92
CA ILE A 86 8.84 -1.00 -11.26
C ILE A 86 9.83 -1.58 -12.27
N PRO A 87 10.74 -2.47 -11.85
CA PRO A 87 11.81 -2.81 -12.74
C PRO A 87 11.16 -3.60 -13.87
N ALA A 88 11.48 -3.30 -15.13
CA ALA A 88 10.81 -3.87 -16.31
C ALA A 88 10.67 -5.42 -16.26
N GLN A 89 11.53 -6.09 -15.47
CA GLN A 89 11.43 -7.49 -15.10
C GLN A 89 10.08 -7.92 -14.49
N TRP A 90 9.39 -7.05 -13.73
CA TRP A 90 8.10 -7.35 -13.10
C TRP A 90 6.95 -7.31 -14.12
N LEU A 91 7.01 -6.42 -15.12
CA LEU A 91 6.11 -6.44 -16.27
C LEU A 91 6.26 -7.74 -17.07
N CYS A 92 7.50 -8.17 -17.32
CA CYS A 92 7.78 -9.44 -17.98
C CYS A 92 7.29 -10.66 -17.17
N GLN A 93 7.39 -10.62 -15.83
CA GLN A 93 6.92 -11.69 -14.97
C GLN A 93 5.39 -11.75 -14.91
N ALA A 94 4.72 -10.59 -14.92
CA ALA A 94 3.26 -10.49 -14.95
C ALA A 94 2.66 -10.99 -16.27
N ILE A 95 3.26 -10.62 -17.41
CA ILE A 95 2.85 -11.12 -18.73
C ILE A 95 3.01 -12.65 -18.82
N LYS A 96 4.10 -13.21 -18.27
CA LYS A 96 4.29 -14.67 -18.23
C LYS A 96 3.25 -15.39 -17.37
N TYR A 97 2.79 -14.78 -16.28
CA TYR A 97 1.75 -15.35 -15.41
C TYR A 97 0.37 -15.37 -16.07
N THR A 98 0.05 -14.41 -16.95
CA THR A 98 -1.20 -14.38 -17.73
C THR A 98 -1.19 -15.29 -18.97
N SER A 99 -0.04 -15.87 -19.33
CA SER A 99 0.12 -16.75 -20.50
C SER A 99 0.27 -18.24 -20.15
N LEU A 100 0.04 -18.62 -18.89
CA LEU A 100 -0.07 -20.04 -18.53
C LEU A 100 -1.52 -20.51 -18.75
N PRO A 101 -1.75 -21.61 -19.50
CA PRO A 101 -3.08 -22.16 -19.76
C PRO A 101 -3.72 -22.81 -18.54
#